data_AF-A0A8T5Y5L4-F1
#
_entry.id   AF-A0A8T5Y5L4-F1
#
_cell.length_a   1.000
_cell.length_b   1.000
_cell.length_c   1.000
_cell.angle_alpha   90.00
_cell.angle_beta   90.00
_cell.angle_gamma   90.00
#
_symmetry.space_group_name_H-M   'P 1'
#
loop_
_entity.id
_entity.type
_entity.pdbx_description
1 polymer ?
#
loop_
_entity_poly.entity_id
_entity_poly.type
_entity_poly.pdbx_seq_one_letter_code
_entity_poly.pdbx_strand_id
1 'polypeptide(L)' 'MALEESAQESDTVFDVEGINFVVSEKQQHYFEDVKLDFTENFFGSPQFRFLRM' A
#
# COMPACT_ATOMS: atom_id res chain seq x y z
N MET A 1 -2.79 -5.20 4.70
CA MET A 1 -2.80 -3.75 4.93
C MET A 1 -3.60 -3.47 6.18
N ALA A 2 -3.20 -2.47 6.95
CA ALA A 2 -3.90 -2.03 8.15
C ALA A 2 -3.89 -0.49 8.19
N LEU A 3 -4.83 0.09 8.93
CA LEU A 3 -4.77 1.51 9.26
C LEU A 3 -3.91 1.65 10.51
N GLU A 4 -2.98 2.58 10.47
CA GLU A 4 -2.08 2.90 11.57
C GLU A 4 -2.32 4.35 11.99
N GLU A 5 -2.24 4.63 13.28
CA GLU A 5 -2.40 6.00 13.80
C GLU A 5 -1.18 6.88 13.48
N SER A 6 0.00 6.26 13.31
CA SER A 6 1.26 6.97 13.05
C SER A 6 2.31 6.07 12.37
N ALA A 7 3.22 6.70 11.61
CA ALA A 7 4.42 6.05 11.09
C ALA A 7 5.46 5.81 12.21
N GLN A 8 6.27 4.75 12.09
CA GLN A 8 7.47 4.56 12.90
C GLN A 8 8.66 5.34 12.31
N GLU A 9 9.70 5.58 13.12
CA GLU A 9 10.86 6.37 12.69
C GLU A 9 11.58 5.80 11.46
N SER A 10 11.57 4.48 11.28
CA SER A 10 12.20 3.78 10.15
C SER A 10 11.26 3.57 8.95
N ASP A 11 10.00 3.95 9.06
CA ASP A 11 9.05 3.72 7.97
C ASP A 11 9.30 4.71 6.83
N THR A 12 9.20 4.22 5.61
CA THR A 12 9.09 5.10 4.45
C THR A 12 7.64 5.57 4.34
N VAL A 13 7.44 6.89 4.34
CA VAL A 13 6.12 7.52 4.22
C VAL A 13 5.96 8.12 2.83
N PHE A 14 4.81 7.86 2.21
CA PHE A 14 4.43 8.45 0.92
C PHE A 14 3.02 9.01 1.02
N ASP A 15 2.86 10.26 0.59
CA ASP A 15 1.55 10.90 0.44
C ASP A 15 1.04 10.66 -0.98
N VAL A 16 -0.17 10.09 -1.07
CA VAL A 16 -0.86 9.88 -2.33
C VAL A 16 -2.28 10.38 -2.15
N GLU A 17 -2.63 11.45 -2.85
CA GLU A 17 -3.96 12.06 -2.81
C GLU A 17 -4.43 12.44 -1.39
N GLY A 18 -3.48 12.87 -0.53
CA GLY A 18 -3.75 13.23 0.87
C GLY A 18 -3.89 12.03 1.81
N ILE A 19 -3.61 10.82 1.33
CA ILE A 19 -3.52 9.61 2.15
C ILE A 19 -2.04 9.29 2.38
N ASN A 20 -1.65 9.25 3.65
CA ASN A 20 -0.33 8.80 4.06
C ASN A 20 -0.29 7.27 4.07
N PHE A 21 0.53 6.72 3.20
CA PHE A 21 0.90 5.31 3.23
C PHE A 21 2.27 5.16 3.89
N VAL A 22 2.41 4.09 4.66
CA VAL A 22 3.64 3.76 5.36
C VAL A 22 4.06 2.34 5.00
N VAL A 23 5.33 2.17 4.68
CA VAL A 23 5.93 0.85 4.47
C VAL A 23 7.18 0.75 5.33
N SER A 24 7.21 -0.30 6.15
CA SER A 24 8.38 -0.61 6.97
C SER A 24 9.61 -0.84 6.11
N GLU A 25 10.77 -0.39 6.57
CA GLU A 25 12.07 -0.58 5.91
C GLU A 25 12.28 -2.03 5.44
N LYS A 26 11.91 -3.02 6.27
CA LYS A 26 12.06 -4.46 5.97
C LYS A 26 11.23 -4.97 4.80
N GLN A 27 10.22 -4.22 4.39
CA GLN A 27 9.28 -4.60 3.33
C GLN A 27 9.41 -3.73 2.09
N GLN A 28 10.19 -2.66 2.16
CA GLN A 28 10.29 -1.65 1.11
C GLN A 28 10.61 -2.25 -0.27
N HIS A 29 11.54 -3.21 -0.32
CA HIS A 29 11.95 -3.88 -1.56
C HIS A 29 10.83 -4.69 -2.25
N TYR A 30 9.75 -5.05 -1.53
CA TYR A 30 8.60 -5.71 -2.13
C TYR A 30 7.64 -4.73 -2.82
N PHE A 31 7.76 -3.44 -2.53
CA PHE A 31 6.89 -2.37 -3.03
C PHE A 31 7.61 -1.44 -4.01
N GLU A 32 8.85 -1.76 -4.40
CA GLU A 32 9.52 -1.15 -5.55
C GLU A 32 8.69 -1.40 -6.83
N ASP A 33 8.33 -0.32 -7.52
CA ASP A 33 7.52 -0.32 -8.76
C ASP A 33 6.17 -1.06 -8.66
N VAL A 34 5.52 -0.98 -7.49
CA VAL A 34 4.18 -1.52 -7.28
C VAL A 34 3.12 -0.43 -7.31
N LYS A 35 2.04 -0.67 -8.05
CA LYS A 35 0.80 0.10 -7.98
C LYS A 35 -0.24 -0.65 -7.14
N LEU A 36 -0.90 0.06 -6.22
CA LEU A 36 -2.08 -0.43 -5.51
C LEU A 36 -3.35 -0.01 -6.26
N ASP A 37 -4.26 -0.95 -6.46
CA ASP A 37 -5.55 -0.72 -7.11
C ASP A 37 -6.70 -1.35 -6.30
N PHE A 38 -7.91 -0.84 -6.50
CA PHE A 38 -9.13 -1.39 -5.88
C PHE A 38 -10.07 -1.88 -6.97
N THR A 39 -10.32 -3.18 -6.98
CA THR A 39 -11.04 -3.88 -8.06
C THR A 39 -12.06 -4.85 -7.49
N GLU A 40 -13.02 -5.27 -8.31
CA GLU A 40 -13.89 -6.39 -7.98
C GLU A 40 -13.25 -7.71 -8.40
N ASN A 41 -13.35 -8.73 -7.55
CA ASN A 41 -12.95 -10.08 -7.92
C ASN A 41 -14.02 -10.74 -8.83
N PHE A 42 -13.76 -11.98 -9.29
CA PHE A 42 -14.68 -12.69 -10.19
C PHE A 42 -16.11 -12.86 -9.62
N PHE A 43 -16.27 -12.81 -8.30
CA PHE A 43 -17.57 -12.88 -7.61
C PHE A 43 -18.17 -11.50 -7.31
N GLY A 44 -17.62 -10.42 -7.88
CA GLY A 44 -18.07 -9.05 -7.65
C GLY A 44 -17.72 -8.50 -6.25
N SER A 45 -16.88 -9.20 -5.47
CA SER A 45 -16.49 -8.71 -4.15
C SER A 45 -15.31 -7.75 -4.26
N PRO A 46 -15.34 -6.61 -3.55
CA PRO A 46 -14.25 -5.64 -3.59
C PRO A 46 -12.96 -6.22 -3.00
N GLN A 47 -11.83 -5.87 -3.61
CA GLN A 47 -10.51 -6.25 -3.13
C GLN A 47 -9.44 -5.24 -3.53
N PHE A 48 -8.40 -5.16 -2.71
CA PHE A 48 -7.16 -4.49 -3.07
C PHE A 48 -6.26 -5.42 -3.88
N ARG A 49 -5.64 -4.88 -4.92
CA ARG A 49 -4.73 -5.61 -5.80
C ARG A 49 -3.43 -4.85 -5.98
N PHE A 50 -2.31 -5.56 -5.80
CA PHE A 50 -0.99 -5.06 -6.14
C PHE A 50 -0.65 -5.43 -7.59
N LEU A 51 -0.26 -4.45 -8.38
CA LEU A 51 0.15 -4.58 -9.77
C LEU A 51 1.63 -4.21 -9.86
N ARG A 52 2.46 -5.09 -10.42
CA ARG A 52 3.87 -4.76 -10.73
C ARG A 52 3.93 -4.04 -12.07
N MET A 53 4.74 -2.97 -12.13
CA MET A 53 4.98 -2.20 -13.34
C MET A 53 6.34 -2.51 -13.96
#